data_AF-A0A0G4I505-F1
#
_entry.id   AF-A0A0G4I505-F1
#
_cell.length_a   1.000
_cell.length_b   1.000
_cell.length_c   1.000
_cell.angle_alpha   90.00
_cell.angle_beta   90.00
_cell.angle_gamma   90.00
#
_symmetry.space_group_name_H-M   'P 1'
#
loop_
_entity.id
_entity.type
_entity.pdbx_description
1 polymer ?
#
loop_
_entity_poly.entity_id
_entity_poly.type
_entity_poly.pdbx_seq_one_letter_code
_entity_poly.pdbx_strand_id
1 'polypeptide(L)'
;MSAAKKVKTSHAAANGGGVHANGGISGMGAVDADRYSYLASNDAVRKITTETRAQLLKMAEGKLSKENSAICLAGGKSGQWDFYDNDTTWTFFRQEPYFRYLFGVNEPDLFGFICLSSGLSVLFIPKIPEEVWRVTGVPPTLEEYRQTYGLGQVHYLEDMNKVLQDLGLKKLFVMKGTNTDSGIETVTRPEFEGG
;
A
#
# COMPACT_ATOMS: atom_id res chain seq x y z
N MET A 1 -57.97 11.94 6.77
CA MET A 1 -58.64 11.17 5.70
C MET A 1 -58.02 11.54 4.36
N SER A 2 -57.70 10.52 3.54
CA SER A 2 -57.38 10.51 2.10
C SER A 2 -56.30 11.49 1.56
N ALA A 3 -55.12 11.07 1.09
CA ALA A 3 -54.76 10.15 -0.02
C ALA A 3 -54.61 10.85 -1.39
N ALA A 4 -53.37 10.80 -1.92
CA ALA A 4 -52.92 10.65 -3.34
C ALA A 4 -53.49 11.61 -4.43
N LYS A 5 -52.77 12.02 -5.50
CA LYS A 5 -51.94 11.24 -6.44
C LYS A 5 -51.37 12.16 -7.55
N LYS A 6 -50.13 11.90 -8.02
CA LYS A 6 -49.46 12.07 -9.37
C LYS A 6 -49.72 13.36 -10.21
N VAL A 7 -48.82 13.87 -11.07
CA VAL A 7 -48.21 13.29 -12.29
C VAL A 7 -47.12 14.26 -12.83
N LYS A 8 -46.09 13.68 -13.49
CA LYS A 8 -45.00 14.29 -14.26
C LYS A 8 -45.45 15.19 -15.42
N THR A 9 -44.64 16.20 -15.76
CA THR A 9 -44.54 16.72 -17.14
C THR A 9 -43.08 16.84 -17.56
N SER A 10 -42.74 16.09 -18.61
CA SER A 10 -41.58 16.18 -19.47
C SER A 10 -41.65 17.45 -20.33
N HIS A 11 -40.51 18.05 -20.69
CA HIS A 11 -40.34 18.72 -21.99
C HIS A 11 -38.90 18.47 -22.49
N ALA A 12 -38.82 17.83 -23.64
CA ALA A 12 -37.62 17.71 -24.45
C ALA A 12 -37.63 18.81 -25.52
N ALA A 13 -36.47 19.36 -25.84
CA ALA A 13 -36.22 20.02 -27.11
C ALA A 13 -34.78 19.72 -27.55
N ALA A 14 -34.69 18.96 -28.65
CA ALA A 14 -33.53 18.83 -29.53
C ALA A 14 -33.34 20.17 -30.31
N ASN A 15 -32.32 20.48 -31.10
CA ASN A 15 -31.16 19.79 -31.66
C ASN A 15 -30.24 20.89 -32.25
N GLY A 16 -28.95 20.63 -32.42
CA GLY A 16 -28.06 21.51 -33.21
C GLY A 16 -26.70 20.85 -33.43
N GLY A 17 -26.50 20.28 -34.62
CA GLY A 17 -25.29 19.55 -35.06
C GLY A 17 -24.01 20.39 -35.01
N GLY A 18 -22.81 19.83 -35.12
CA GLY A 18 -22.37 18.52 -35.56
C GLY A 18 -21.01 18.73 -36.23
N VAL A 19 -19.95 18.09 -35.73
CA VAL A 19 -18.74 17.82 -36.52
C VAL A 19 -18.22 16.46 -36.07
N HIS A 20 -18.22 15.52 -37.01
CA HIS A 20 -17.62 14.21 -36.86
C HIS A 20 -16.09 14.35 -36.78
N ALA A 21 -15.50 13.86 -35.68
CA ALA A 21 -14.14 13.34 -35.68
C ALA A 21 -14.24 11.86 -35.30
N ASN A 22 -14.18 11.02 -36.32
CA ASN A 22 -14.21 9.57 -36.22
C ASN A 22 -12.84 9.10 -35.72
N GLY A 23 -12.81 8.56 -34.51
CA GLY A 23 -11.60 8.04 -33.86
C GLY A 23 -12.01 7.17 -32.68
N GLY A 24 -12.75 6.10 -32.95
CA GLY A 24 -13.24 5.19 -31.94
C GLY A 24 -12.08 4.49 -31.23
N ILE A 25 -11.99 4.66 -29.91
CA ILE A 25 -11.37 3.66 -29.04
C ILE A 25 -12.47 2.67 -28.69
N SER A 26 -12.88 1.87 -29.68
CA SER A 26 -13.72 0.69 -29.48
C SER A 26 -12.82 -0.40 -28.90
N GLY A 27 -12.56 -0.36 -27.59
CA GLY A 27 -11.61 -1.31 -27.02
C GLY A 27 -11.50 -1.45 -25.50
N MET A 28 -12.22 -0.70 -24.68
CA MET A 28 -12.30 -1.02 -23.24
C MET A 28 -13.69 -1.57 -22.92
N GLY A 29 -13.79 -2.90 -22.96
CA GLY A 29 -14.93 -3.59 -22.34
C GLY A 29 -14.93 -3.33 -20.84
N ALA A 30 -16.11 -3.41 -20.21
CA ALA A 30 -16.29 -3.22 -18.77
C ALA A 30 -15.37 -4.11 -17.88
N VAL A 31 -14.80 -5.17 -18.45
CA VAL A 31 -13.82 -6.08 -17.83
C VAL A 31 -12.44 -5.43 -17.62
N ASP A 32 -12.01 -4.52 -18.49
CA ASP A 32 -10.71 -3.84 -18.35
C ASP A 32 -10.75 -2.68 -17.36
N ALA A 33 -11.92 -2.04 -17.19
CA ALA A 33 -12.12 -1.01 -16.16
C ALA A 33 -11.95 -1.56 -14.74
N ASP A 34 -12.35 -2.82 -14.50
CA ASP A 34 -12.17 -3.50 -13.22
C ASP A 34 -10.70 -3.86 -12.95
N ARG A 35 -9.97 -4.30 -14.00
CA ARG A 35 -8.55 -4.70 -13.90
C ARG A 35 -7.64 -3.57 -13.44
N TYR A 36 -7.89 -2.33 -13.86
CA TYR A 36 -7.08 -1.16 -13.50
C TYR A 36 -7.64 -0.33 -12.36
N SER A 37 -8.69 -0.81 -11.68
CA SER A 37 -9.32 -0.10 -10.56
C SER A 37 -8.32 0.25 -9.44
N TYR A 38 -7.26 -0.54 -9.26
CA TYR A 38 -6.17 -0.27 -8.33
C TYR A 38 -5.40 1.04 -8.61
N LEU A 39 -5.43 1.56 -9.84
CA LEU A 39 -4.80 2.83 -10.19
C LEU A 39 -5.61 4.04 -9.69
N ALA A 40 -6.90 3.85 -9.44
CA ALA A 40 -7.84 4.93 -9.15
C ALA A 40 -8.56 4.80 -7.81
N SER A 41 -8.38 3.68 -7.09
CA SER A 41 -9.15 3.38 -5.87
C SER A 41 -8.31 2.71 -4.80
N ASN A 42 -8.21 3.36 -3.64
CA ASN A 42 -7.62 2.76 -2.45
C ASN A 42 -8.38 1.51 -2.03
N ASP A 43 -9.70 1.45 -2.24
CA ASP A 43 -10.52 0.28 -1.90
C ASP A 43 -10.12 -0.94 -2.74
N ALA A 44 -9.85 -0.74 -4.03
CA ALA A 44 -9.37 -1.80 -4.91
C ALA A 44 -7.97 -2.28 -4.48
N VAL A 45 -7.06 -1.36 -4.15
CA VAL A 45 -5.73 -1.70 -3.62
C VAL A 45 -5.86 -2.50 -2.32
N ARG A 46 -6.71 -2.07 -1.37
CA ARG A 46 -6.95 -2.77 -0.09
C ARG A 46 -7.46 -4.18 -0.29
N LYS A 47 -8.37 -4.40 -1.25
CA LYS A 47 -8.88 -5.73 -1.56
C LYS A 47 -7.75 -6.64 -2.04
N ILE A 48 -6.95 -6.17 -3.00
CA ILE A 48 -5.81 -6.92 -3.56
C ILE A 48 -4.78 -7.26 -2.48
N THR A 49 -4.38 -6.28 -1.65
CA THR A 49 -3.37 -6.52 -0.61
C THR A 49 -3.88 -7.43 0.50
N THR A 50 -5.18 -7.39 0.82
CA THR A 50 -5.81 -8.31 1.77
C THR A 50 -5.80 -9.75 1.25
N GLU A 51 -6.22 -9.96 0.00
CA GLU A 51 -6.19 -11.27 -0.64
C GLU A 51 -4.75 -11.81 -0.74
N THR A 52 -3.81 -10.94 -1.11
CA THR A 52 -2.39 -11.29 -1.24
C THR A 52 -1.79 -11.74 0.09
N ARG A 53 -2.04 -10.99 1.19
CA ARG A 53 -1.57 -11.37 2.53
C ARG A 53 -2.17 -12.70 2.98
N ALA A 54 -3.45 -12.97 2.67
CA ALA A 54 -4.08 -14.26 2.96
C ALA A 54 -3.43 -15.41 2.18
N GLN A 55 -3.10 -15.21 0.89
CA GLN A 55 -2.38 -16.19 0.08
C GLN A 55 -0.98 -16.45 0.61
N LEU A 56 -0.25 -15.40 1.00
CA LEU A 56 1.07 -15.52 1.63
C LEU A 56 1.00 -16.39 2.90
N LEU A 57 0.05 -16.13 3.79
CA LEU A 57 -0.13 -16.90 5.01
C LEU A 57 -0.41 -18.37 4.71
N LYS A 58 -1.26 -18.66 3.72
CA LYS A 58 -1.52 -20.03 3.23
C LYS A 58 -0.25 -20.70 2.70
N MET A 59 0.59 -19.98 1.96
CA MET A 59 1.84 -20.52 1.42
C MET A 59 2.91 -20.74 2.49
N ALA A 60 2.86 -19.99 3.59
CA ALA A 60 3.76 -20.11 4.72
C ALA A 60 3.43 -21.31 5.63
N GLU A 61 2.23 -21.87 5.53
CA GLU A 61 1.82 -23.04 6.32
C GLU A 61 2.73 -24.23 6.08
N GLY A 62 3.19 -24.85 7.17
CA GLY A 62 4.13 -25.97 7.12
C GLY A 62 5.56 -25.60 6.71
N LYS A 63 5.82 -24.34 6.30
CA LYS A 63 7.17 -23.86 5.92
C LYS A 63 7.78 -22.95 6.98
N LEU A 64 6.97 -22.09 7.59
CA LEU A 64 7.40 -21.15 8.63
C LEU A 64 6.74 -21.52 9.96
N SER A 65 7.51 -21.46 11.05
CA SER A 65 6.94 -21.58 12.40
C SER A 65 5.99 -20.41 12.64
N LYS A 66 4.75 -20.65 13.10
CA LYS A 66 3.76 -19.58 13.32
C LYS A 66 3.85 -18.91 14.70
N GLU A 67 4.25 -19.66 15.72
CA GLU A 67 4.24 -19.17 17.10
C GLU A 67 5.22 -18.01 17.31
N ASN A 68 4.77 -16.94 17.96
CA ASN A 68 5.58 -15.77 18.35
C ASN A 68 6.46 -15.25 17.20
N SER A 69 5.93 -15.23 15.98
CA SER A 69 6.73 -14.94 14.80
C SER A 69 5.98 -14.13 13.75
N ALA A 70 6.76 -13.40 12.96
CA ALA A 70 6.25 -12.54 11.91
C ALA A 70 7.17 -12.57 10.68
N ILE A 71 6.59 -12.32 9.51
CA ILE A 71 7.35 -11.89 8.34
C ILE A 71 7.64 -10.40 8.50
N CYS A 72 8.87 -9.98 8.21
CA CYS A 72 9.31 -8.59 8.26
C CYS A 72 9.87 -8.17 6.90
N LEU A 73 9.36 -7.04 6.37
CA LEU A 73 9.85 -6.40 5.16
C LEU A 73 10.26 -4.95 5.49
N ALA A 74 11.38 -4.53 4.90
CA ALA A 74 11.76 -3.12 4.84
C ALA A 74 11.20 -2.52 3.55
N GLY A 75 10.61 -1.35 3.64
CA GLY A 75 10.25 -0.54 2.48
C GLY A 75 11.50 0.04 1.81
N GLY A 76 11.33 0.51 0.58
CA GLY A 76 12.33 1.27 -0.14
C GLY A 76 12.73 2.53 0.63
N LYS A 77 14.02 2.87 0.55
CA LYS A 77 14.58 4.00 1.26
C LYS A 77 14.49 5.26 0.41
N SER A 78 14.15 6.40 1.01
CA SER A 78 14.13 7.69 0.30
C SER A 78 15.50 7.99 -0.31
N GLY A 79 16.56 7.81 0.47
CA GLY A 79 17.94 8.09 0.05
C GLY A 79 18.48 7.25 -1.12
N GLN A 80 17.79 6.17 -1.52
CA GLN A 80 18.14 5.44 -2.74
C GLN A 80 17.82 6.23 -4.01
N TRP A 81 17.05 7.31 -3.90
CA TRP A 81 16.61 8.14 -5.02
C TRP A 81 17.31 9.50 -5.06
N ASP A 82 18.20 9.79 -4.11
CA ASP A 82 18.92 11.06 -4.02
C ASP A 82 19.85 11.24 -5.22
N PHE A 83 19.93 12.47 -5.72
CA PHE A 83 20.82 12.88 -6.81
C PHE A 83 22.16 13.30 -6.22
N TYR A 84 23.02 12.32 -5.99
CA TYR A 84 24.31 12.51 -5.32
C TYR A 84 24.15 13.13 -3.92
N ASP A 85 24.85 14.24 -3.65
CA ASP A 85 24.92 14.94 -2.36
C ASP A 85 24.11 16.24 -2.36
N ASN A 86 23.13 16.37 -3.26
CA ASN A 86 22.23 17.52 -3.32
C ASN A 86 20.81 17.19 -2.86
N ASP A 87 20.00 18.23 -2.69
CA ASP A 87 18.60 18.15 -2.25
C ASP A 87 17.65 17.96 -3.43
N THR A 88 17.96 17.02 -4.32
CA THR A 88 17.13 16.68 -5.49
C THR A 88 17.15 15.17 -5.67
N THR A 89 16.06 14.61 -6.20
CA THR A 89 15.97 13.18 -6.50
C THR A 89 16.11 12.93 -8.00
N TRP A 90 16.62 11.76 -8.37
CA TRP A 90 16.75 11.37 -9.78
C TRP A 90 15.39 11.19 -10.47
N THR A 91 14.36 10.83 -9.69
CA THR A 91 12.97 10.66 -10.12
C THR A 91 12.06 10.54 -8.89
N PHE A 92 10.75 10.52 -9.10
CA PHE A 92 9.76 10.19 -8.06
C PHE A 92 10.05 8.83 -7.42
N PHE A 93 9.89 8.77 -6.10
CA PHE A 93 10.01 7.55 -5.31
C PHE A 93 9.11 6.44 -5.85
N ARG A 94 9.68 5.25 -5.96
CA ARG A 94 8.93 4.02 -6.19
C ARG A 94 9.24 3.03 -5.08
N GLN A 95 8.18 2.46 -4.53
CA GLN A 95 8.29 1.49 -3.46
C GLN A 95 9.01 0.20 -3.91
N GLU A 96 9.64 -0.48 -2.94
CA GLU A 96 10.13 -1.85 -3.11
C GLU A 96 8.96 -2.78 -3.52
N PRO A 97 9.08 -3.53 -4.63
CA PRO A 97 7.96 -4.29 -5.20
C PRO A 97 7.27 -5.28 -4.24
N TYR A 98 8.02 -6.05 -3.45
CA TYR A 98 7.43 -7.04 -2.53
C TYR A 98 6.70 -6.35 -1.38
N PHE A 99 7.26 -5.26 -0.84
CA PHE A 99 6.63 -4.42 0.15
C PHE A 99 5.32 -3.82 -0.39
N ARG A 100 5.36 -3.24 -1.59
CA ARG A 100 4.17 -2.67 -2.23
C ARG A 100 3.10 -3.73 -2.47
N TYR A 101 3.51 -4.94 -2.87
CA TYR A 101 2.60 -6.05 -3.14
C TYR A 101 1.81 -6.48 -1.88
N LEU A 102 2.44 -6.46 -0.70
CA LEU A 102 1.78 -6.86 0.55
C LEU A 102 1.04 -5.73 1.26
N PHE A 103 1.52 -4.49 1.17
CA PHE A 103 1.00 -3.37 1.96
C PHE A 103 0.28 -2.29 1.13
N GLY A 104 0.59 -2.15 -0.15
CA GLY A 104 -0.04 -1.18 -1.04
C GLY A 104 0.41 0.29 -0.85
N VAL A 105 1.32 0.53 0.09
CA VAL A 105 1.84 1.84 0.53
C VAL A 105 2.96 2.34 -0.40
N ASN A 106 3.03 3.65 -0.70
CA ASN A 106 4.07 4.23 -1.59
C ASN A 106 4.94 5.30 -0.92
N GLU A 107 4.94 5.35 0.40
CA GLU A 107 5.76 6.22 1.20
C GLU A 107 7.10 5.51 1.53
N PRO A 108 8.23 6.24 1.58
CA PRO A 108 9.54 5.65 1.84
C PRO A 108 9.77 5.34 3.32
N ASP A 109 10.86 4.62 3.58
CA ASP A 109 11.44 4.44 4.92
C ASP A 109 10.52 3.71 5.91
N LEU A 110 9.73 2.77 5.40
CA LEU A 110 8.74 2.02 6.16
C LEU A 110 9.27 0.65 6.61
N PHE A 111 8.62 0.07 7.61
CA PHE A 111 8.71 -1.36 7.92
C PHE A 111 7.33 -1.98 8.00
N GLY A 112 7.20 -3.20 7.52
CA GLY A 112 5.95 -3.93 7.45
C GLY A 112 6.11 -5.30 8.09
N PHE A 113 5.18 -5.66 8.97
CA PHE A 113 5.13 -6.93 9.65
C PHE A 113 3.82 -7.66 9.39
N ILE A 114 3.89 -8.98 9.24
CA ILE A 114 2.72 -9.86 9.17
C ILE A 114 2.91 -10.98 10.18
N CYS A 115 2.14 -10.95 11.26
CA CYS A 115 2.16 -11.97 12.30
C CYS A 115 1.63 -13.29 11.75
N LEU A 116 2.42 -14.36 11.84
CA LEU A 116 2.11 -15.64 11.19
C LEU A 116 0.99 -16.42 11.89
N SER A 117 0.76 -16.19 13.18
CA SER A 117 -0.30 -16.84 13.97
C SER A 117 -1.68 -16.22 13.73
N SER A 118 -1.76 -14.89 13.66
CA SER A 118 -3.02 -14.15 13.60
C SER A 118 -3.33 -13.55 12.23
N GLY A 119 -2.34 -13.46 11.34
CA GLY A 119 -2.43 -12.68 10.11
C GLY A 119 -2.47 -11.16 10.32
N LEU A 120 -2.22 -10.69 11.55
CA LEU A 120 -2.18 -9.26 11.86
C LEU A 120 -1.10 -8.58 11.02
N SER A 121 -1.50 -7.55 10.29
CA SER A 121 -0.60 -6.68 9.54
C SER A 121 -0.30 -5.41 10.33
N VAL A 122 0.97 -5.08 10.47
CA VAL A 122 1.45 -3.91 11.20
C VAL A 122 2.37 -3.12 10.29
N LEU A 123 2.13 -1.81 10.17
CA LEU A 123 3.00 -0.90 9.45
C LEU A 123 3.66 0.07 10.42
N PHE A 124 4.96 0.29 10.26
CA PHE A 124 5.69 1.32 10.97
C PHE A 124 6.12 2.41 9.99
N ILE A 125 5.79 3.65 10.33
CA ILE A 125 6.05 4.82 9.49
C ILE A 125 6.99 5.80 10.19
N PRO A 126 7.85 6.53 9.46
CA PRO A 126 8.63 7.60 10.05
C PRO A 126 7.72 8.73 10.52
N LYS A 127 8.10 9.35 11.64
CA LYS A 127 7.44 10.56 12.12
C LYS A 127 7.99 11.75 11.36
N ILE A 128 7.12 12.46 10.65
CA ILE A 128 7.51 13.66 9.90
C ILE A 128 7.43 14.88 10.84
N PRO A 129 8.54 15.58 11.10
CA PRO A 129 8.54 16.75 11.98
C PRO A 129 7.63 17.87 11.47
N GLU A 130 6.96 18.59 12.39
CA GLU A 130 5.97 19.62 12.03
C GLU A 130 6.59 20.78 11.24
N GLU A 131 7.85 21.10 11.52
CA GLU A 131 8.59 22.18 10.86
C GLU A 131 8.74 21.98 9.35
N VAL A 132 8.67 20.74 8.85
CA VAL A 132 8.76 20.45 7.41
C VAL A 132 7.41 20.35 6.71
N TRP A 133 6.29 20.33 7.44
CA TRP A 133 4.94 20.18 6.87
C TRP A 133 4.57 21.30 5.89
N ARG A 134 5.18 22.48 6.04
CA ARG A 134 5.02 23.59 5.08
C ARG A 134 5.46 23.20 3.66
N VAL A 135 6.43 22.29 3.53
CA VAL A 135 6.99 21.85 2.25
C VAL A 135 6.44 20.49 1.84
N THR A 136 6.29 19.56 2.78
CA THR A 136 5.86 18.18 2.50
C THR A 136 4.34 17.99 2.53
N GLY A 137 3.60 18.97 3.06
CA GLY A 137 2.21 18.81 3.46
C GLY A 137 2.08 18.15 4.84
N VAL A 138 0.87 18.23 5.40
CA VAL A 138 0.51 17.58 6.66
C VAL A 138 0.40 16.07 6.42
N PRO A 139 1.13 15.23 7.19
CA PRO A 139 1.06 13.79 7.03
C PRO A 139 -0.31 13.26 7.48
N PRO A 140 -0.82 12.18 6.86
CA PRO A 140 -2.00 11.50 7.39
C PRO A 140 -1.75 10.98 8.81
N THR A 141 -2.80 10.93 9.62
CA THR A 141 -2.77 10.30 10.94
C THR A 141 -2.58 8.79 10.83
N LEU A 142 -2.12 8.14 11.92
CA LEU A 142 -1.96 6.69 11.96
C LEU A 142 -3.27 5.94 11.61
N GLU A 143 -4.42 6.46 12.06
CA GLU A 143 -5.72 5.88 11.76
C GLU A 143 -6.12 6.06 10.29
N GLU A 144 -5.83 7.21 9.69
CA GLU A 144 -6.04 7.42 8.25
C GLU A 144 -5.17 6.49 7.41
N TYR A 145 -3.89 6.28 7.78
CA TYR A 145 -3.04 5.25 7.16
C TYR A 145 -3.68 3.86 7.28
N ARG A 146 -4.11 3.50 8.49
CA ARG A 146 -4.70 2.19 8.78
C ARG A 146 -5.93 1.94 7.92
N GLN A 147 -6.83 2.92 7.82
CA GLN A 147 -8.05 2.83 7.03
C GLN A 147 -7.77 2.84 5.53
N THR A 148 -6.88 3.72 5.08
CA THR A 148 -6.52 3.87 3.65
C THR A 148 -5.94 2.58 3.08
N TYR A 149 -5.05 1.93 3.83
CA TYR A 149 -4.31 0.74 3.39
C TYR A 149 -4.88 -0.59 3.92
N GLY A 150 -5.94 -0.56 4.73
CA GLY A 150 -6.61 -1.77 5.22
C GLY A 150 -5.69 -2.60 6.12
N LEU A 151 -5.01 -1.92 7.04
CA LEU A 151 -4.02 -2.52 7.94
C LEU A 151 -4.64 -2.83 9.31
N GLY A 152 -4.05 -3.79 10.01
CA GLY A 152 -4.46 -4.11 11.38
C GLY A 152 -4.01 -3.03 12.36
N GLN A 153 -2.74 -2.62 12.27
CA GLN A 153 -2.16 -1.59 13.11
C GLN A 153 -1.18 -0.72 12.31
N VAL A 154 -1.04 0.54 12.70
CA VAL A 154 -0.03 1.47 12.18
C VAL A 154 0.57 2.22 13.37
N HIS A 155 1.90 2.29 13.43
CA HIS A 155 2.65 2.91 14.51
C HIS A 155 3.81 3.74 13.95
N TYR A 156 4.43 4.58 14.79
CA TYR A 156 5.67 5.24 14.41
C TYR A 156 6.86 4.29 14.56
N LEU A 157 7.91 4.51 13.76
CA LEU A 157 9.16 3.72 13.83
C LEU A 157 9.80 3.76 15.23
N GLU A 158 9.73 4.91 15.93
CA GLU A 158 10.27 5.08 17.28
C GLU A 158 9.66 4.11 18.31
N ASP A 159 8.42 3.67 18.08
CA ASP A 159 7.70 2.74 18.95
C ASP A 159 7.89 1.27 18.56
N MET A 160 8.64 0.97 17.49
CA MET A 160 8.69 -0.38 16.91
C MET A 160 9.10 -1.45 17.93
N ASN A 161 10.19 -1.22 18.66
CA ASN A 161 10.68 -2.19 19.64
C ASN A 161 9.64 -2.51 20.72
N LYS A 162 8.93 -1.51 21.21
CA LYS A 162 7.87 -1.68 22.21
C LYS A 162 6.71 -2.48 21.62
N VAL A 163 6.24 -2.11 20.43
CA VAL A 163 5.13 -2.81 19.77
C VAL A 163 5.47 -4.28 19.49
N LEU A 164 6.69 -4.58 19.03
CA LEU A 164 7.12 -5.97 18.79
C LEU A 164 7.18 -6.80 20.08
N GLN A 165 7.59 -6.19 21.20
CA GLN A 165 7.56 -6.81 22.53
C GLN A 165 6.12 -7.06 23.01
N ASP A 166 5.23 -6.09 22.86
CA ASP A 166 3.81 -6.20 23.24
C ASP A 166 3.09 -7.28 22.42
N LEU A 167 3.48 -7.45 21.15
CA LEU A 167 3.00 -8.53 20.28
C LEU A 167 3.63 -9.89 20.61
N GLY A 168 4.62 -9.96 21.51
CA GLY A 168 5.29 -11.18 21.92
C GLY A 168 6.14 -11.82 20.81
N LEU A 169 6.61 -11.04 19.83
CA LEU A 169 7.36 -11.56 18.70
C LEU A 169 8.80 -11.92 19.11
N LYS A 170 9.18 -13.18 18.87
CA LYS A 170 10.49 -13.75 19.20
C LYS A 170 11.29 -14.14 17.96
N LYS A 171 10.64 -14.26 16.80
CA LYS A 171 11.28 -14.67 15.55
C LYS A 171 10.76 -13.83 14.38
N LEU A 172 11.69 -13.27 13.62
CA LEU A 172 11.39 -12.52 12.40
C LEU A 172 11.91 -13.28 11.19
N PHE A 173 11.06 -13.47 10.19
CA PHE A 173 11.43 -13.97 8.88
C PHE A 173 11.63 -12.78 7.95
N VAL A 174 12.87 -12.55 7.52
CA VAL A 174 13.23 -11.47 6.60
C VAL A 174 13.38 -12.00 5.18
N MET A 175 13.13 -11.14 4.20
CA MET A 175 13.32 -11.47 2.80
C MET A 175 14.80 -11.47 2.42
N LYS A 176 15.25 -12.59 1.84
CA LYS A 176 16.58 -12.73 1.24
C LYS A 176 16.49 -13.67 0.04
N GLY A 177 16.91 -13.20 -1.11
CA GLY A 177 16.97 -14.00 -2.33
C GLY A 177 17.75 -13.30 -3.43
N THR A 178 17.90 -13.99 -4.55
CA THR A 178 18.53 -13.48 -5.77
C THR A 178 17.47 -13.43 -6.86
N ASN A 179 17.31 -12.27 -7.49
CA ASN A 179 16.45 -12.16 -8.66
C ASN A 179 17.09 -12.94 -9.82
N THR A 180 16.34 -13.87 -10.42
CA THR A 180 16.87 -14.76 -11.47
C THR A 180 17.14 -14.08 -12.80
N ASP A 181 16.48 -12.95 -13.07
CA ASP A 181 16.62 -12.21 -14.32
C ASP A 181 17.81 -11.26 -14.27
N SER A 182 18.01 -10.57 -13.14
CA SER A 182 19.08 -9.58 -12.97
C SER A 182 20.32 -10.10 -12.24
N GLY A 183 20.22 -11.23 -11.53
CA GLY A 183 21.28 -11.74 -10.66
C GLY A 183 21.50 -10.91 -9.38
N ILE A 184 20.69 -9.88 -9.15
CA ILE A 184 20.84 -8.97 -7.99
C ILE A 184 20.26 -9.63 -6.74
N GLU A 185 21.01 -9.58 -5.64
CA GLU A 185 20.52 -10.00 -4.33
C GLU A 185 19.57 -8.97 -3.70
N THR A 186 18.69 -9.42 -2.81
CA THR A 186 17.83 -8.52 -2.03
C THR A 186 18.68 -7.52 -1.23
N VAL A 187 18.60 -6.25 -1.62
CA VAL A 187 19.30 -5.12 -0.98
C VAL A 187 18.46 -4.48 0.13
N THR A 188 17.14 -4.40 -0.05
CA THR A 188 16.21 -3.80 0.92
C THR A 188 15.91 -4.78 2.04
N ARG A 189 16.84 -4.89 2.99
CA ARG A 189 16.72 -5.77 4.16
C ARG A 189 16.42 -4.95 5.42
N PRO A 190 15.58 -5.48 6.33
CA PRO A 190 15.48 -4.94 7.68
C PRO A 190 16.85 -4.98 8.36
N GLU A 191 17.37 -3.82 8.73
CA GLU A 191 18.55 -3.69 9.58
C GLU A 191 18.08 -3.32 10.98
N PHE A 192 18.52 -4.10 11.98
CA PHE A 192 18.18 -3.88 13.38
C PHE A 192 19.47 -3.65 14.15
N GLU A 193 19.51 -2.61 14.98
CA GLU A 193 20.61 -2.42 15.93
C GLU A 193 20.55 -3.54 16.99
N GLY A 194 21.66 -4.25 17.19
CA GLY A 194 21.79 -5.28 18.23
C GLY A 194 21.47 -6.72 17.80
N GLY A 195 21.60 -7.04 16.52
CA GLY A 195 21.64 -8.43 16.00
C GLY A 195 23.05 -9.01 15.98
#